data_AF-J9FXJ1-F1
#
_entry.id   AF-J9FXJ1-F1
#
_cell.length_a   1.000
_cell.length_b   1.000
_cell.length_c   1.000
_cell.angle_alpha   90.00
_cell.angle_beta   90.00
_cell.angle_gamma   90.00
#
_symmetry.space_group_name_H-M   'P 1'
#
loop_
_entity.id
_entity.type
_entity.pdbx_description
1 polymer ?
#
loop_
_entity_poly.entity_id
_entity_poly.type
_entity_poly.pdbx_seq_one_letter_code
_entity_poly.pdbx_strand_id
1 'polypeptide(L)'
;TSPEAKGGPVNWRIVRYQGKDIVLDAEKEILLSRERFPELDRYHGQDLVVTDGHTLLGADDKAGIAAIMTMVDAVTSHPDMPHAKICLAFTPDEEVGRGTENFDIQTFGADYAYTVDGGELGELNSETFCAAIATVTMKGVSVHPGSAKNKMINALRLITHFIDSMPPEEVPEKTEGYEGFYHPIRIEGGVEEASLLMLIRDHDRRHFELRKRALKAKEADYQSYGEGVCTISIKDQYFNMREYLDPVPAVMEIARAAYRAVGVTPRERPVRGGTDGSRLSERGLPCPNLFTGGLNFHGIYECLPVESLEKA
;
A
#
# COMPACT_ATOMS: atom_id res chain seq x y z
N THR A 1 3.37 9.01 6.72
CA THR A 1 4.36 9.56 5.76
C THR A 1 5.47 8.58 5.53
N SER A 2 5.51 8.08 4.31
CA SER A 2 6.41 7.05 3.82
C SER A 2 7.91 7.37 4.01
N PRO A 3 8.74 6.34 4.28
CA PRO A 3 10.20 6.47 4.31
C PRO A 3 10.84 6.57 2.91
N GLU A 4 10.07 6.40 1.83
CA GLU A 4 10.57 6.38 0.45
C GLU A 4 11.01 7.76 -0.06
N ALA A 5 10.55 8.84 0.57
CA ALA A 5 10.97 10.21 0.29
C ALA A 5 11.21 10.99 1.58
N LYS A 6 12.01 12.06 1.49
CA LYS A 6 12.33 12.92 2.64
C LYS A 6 11.06 13.61 3.16
N GLY A 7 10.74 13.43 4.45
CA GLY A 7 9.50 13.93 5.07
C GLY A 7 9.51 15.36 5.62
N GLY A 8 10.63 16.09 5.58
CA GLY A 8 10.64 17.50 5.96
C GLY A 8 12.00 18.12 6.31
N PRO A 9 12.04 19.43 6.64
CA PRO A 9 10.90 20.37 6.64
C PRO A 9 10.30 20.55 5.24
N VAL A 10 8.97 20.61 5.15
CA VAL A 10 8.22 20.66 3.88
C VAL A 10 7.95 22.11 3.49
N ASN A 11 8.43 22.53 2.32
CA ASN A 11 8.10 23.83 1.74
C ASN A 11 6.94 23.67 0.75
N TRP A 12 5.74 24.10 1.15
CA TRP A 12 4.54 23.96 0.33
C TRP A 12 4.00 25.31 -0.14
N ARG A 13 3.24 25.27 -1.23
CA ARG A 13 2.48 26.41 -1.76
C ARG A 13 1.19 25.94 -2.41
N ILE A 14 0.22 26.85 -2.50
CA ILE A 14 -1.01 26.63 -3.28
C ILE A 14 -0.82 27.23 -4.67
N VAL A 15 -1.18 26.47 -5.69
CA VAL A 15 -1.12 26.88 -7.09
C VAL A 15 -2.47 26.61 -7.76
N ARG A 16 -3.04 27.63 -8.42
CA ARG A 16 -4.20 27.44 -9.29
C ARG A 16 -3.77 26.65 -10.52
N TYR A 17 -4.25 25.42 -10.67
CA TYR A 17 -3.86 24.56 -11.78
C TYR A 17 -4.58 24.97 -13.08
N GLN A 18 -3.80 25.19 -14.14
CA GLN A 18 -4.28 25.71 -15.44
C GLN A 18 -4.11 24.69 -16.58
N GLY A 19 -4.02 23.38 -16.26
CA GLY A 19 -3.79 22.35 -17.27
C GLY A 19 -2.41 22.44 -17.93
N LYS A 20 -1.40 22.88 -17.19
CA LYS A 20 0.00 22.93 -17.65
C LYS A 20 0.90 22.37 -16.57
N ASP A 21 2.10 21.94 -16.95
CA ASP A 21 3.11 21.47 -16.01
C ASP A 21 3.35 22.50 -14.90
N ILE A 22 3.46 22.02 -13.66
CA ILE A 22 3.77 22.87 -12.51
C ILE A 22 5.27 22.75 -12.24
N VAL A 23 5.96 23.88 -12.32
CA VAL A 23 7.35 23.98 -11.90
C VAL A 23 7.40 23.87 -10.38
N LEU A 24 8.04 22.81 -9.86
CA LEU A 24 8.28 22.64 -8.43
C LEU A 24 9.59 23.35 -8.04
N ASP A 25 10.65 23.10 -8.82
CA ASP A 25 11.97 23.76 -8.76
C ASP A 25 12.49 24.03 -10.18
N ALA A 26 12.71 25.29 -10.52
CA ALA A 26 13.21 25.69 -11.83
C ALA A 26 14.71 25.42 -12.02
N GLU A 27 15.51 25.54 -10.97
CA GLU A 27 16.98 25.38 -11.04
C GLU A 27 17.37 23.92 -11.22
N LYS A 28 16.61 23.01 -10.59
CA LYS A 28 16.80 21.56 -10.73
C LYS A 28 15.89 20.91 -11.78
N GLU A 29 15.15 21.72 -12.53
CA GLU A 29 14.24 21.27 -13.59
C GLU A 29 13.20 20.23 -13.09
N ILE A 30 12.73 20.38 -11.85
CA ILE A 30 11.73 19.48 -11.25
C ILE A 30 10.35 19.97 -11.63
N LEU A 31 9.65 19.16 -12.42
CA LEU A 31 8.33 19.46 -12.97
C LEU A 31 7.32 18.40 -12.58
N LEU A 32 6.22 18.83 -11.97
CA LEU A 32 5.01 18.03 -11.90
C LEU A 32 4.34 18.09 -13.27
N SER A 33 4.72 17.14 -14.13
CA SER A 33 4.37 17.15 -15.56
C SER A 33 3.11 16.35 -15.87
N ARG A 34 2.28 16.87 -16.77
CA ARG A 34 1.07 16.21 -17.28
C ARG A 34 1.36 14.95 -18.07
N GLU A 35 2.50 14.88 -18.75
CA GLU A 35 2.88 13.69 -19.50
C GLU A 35 3.14 12.51 -18.58
N ARG A 36 3.72 12.78 -17.40
CA ARG A 36 3.99 11.76 -16.38
C ARG A 36 2.79 11.48 -15.48
N PHE A 37 2.01 12.50 -15.19
CA PHE A 37 0.87 12.47 -14.26
C PHE A 37 -0.40 12.95 -14.97
N PRO A 38 -0.94 12.18 -15.94
CA PRO A 38 -2.08 12.59 -16.77
C PRO A 38 -3.37 12.79 -15.95
N GLU A 39 -3.46 12.20 -14.76
CA GLU A 39 -4.57 12.39 -13.83
C GLU A 39 -4.77 13.85 -13.38
N LEU A 40 -3.73 14.69 -13.45
CA LEU A 40 -3.82 16.12 -13.14
C LEU A 40 -4.87 16.84 -13.99
N ASP A 41 -5.17 16.34 -15.20
CA ASP A 41 -6.16 16.92 -16.11
C ASP A 41 -7.55 17.04 -15.48
N ARG A 42 -7.87 16.17 -14.50
CA ARG A 42 -9.15 16.19 -13.77
C ARG A 42 -9.32 17.41 -12.86
N TYR A 43 -8.21 18.07 -12.53
CA TYR A 43 -8.15 19.16 -11.55
C TYR A 43 -7.96 20.53 -12.22
N HIS A 44 -8.16 20.63 -13.54
CA HIS A 44 -8.08 21.90 -14.24
C HIS A 44 -8.99 22.96 -13.60
N GLY A 45 -8.40 24.10 -13.23
CA GLY A 45 -9.10 25.17 -12.54
C GLY A 45 -9.43 24.84 -11.09
N GLN A 46 -8.65 24.00 -10.41
CA GLN A 46 -8.69 23.81 -8.96
C GLN A 46 -7.40 24.33 -8.32
N ASP A 47 -7.41 24.49 -7.00
CA ASP A 47 -6.23 24.87 -6.23
C ASP A 47 -5.50 23.60 -5.78
N LEU A 48 -4.20 23.51 -6.11
CA LEU A 48 -3.36 22.38 -5.72
C LEU A 48 -2.33 22.82 -4.69
N VAL A 49 -2.27 22.10 -3.57
CA VAL A 49 -1.13 22.15 -2.63
C VAL A 49 -0.02 21.30 -3.23
N VAL A 50 1.15 21.91 -3.44
CA VAL A 50 2.36 21.26 -3.99
C VAL A 50 3.59 21.63 -3.15
N THR A 51 4.66 20.83 -3.27
CA THR A 51 5.95 21.13 -2.62
C THR A 51 6.90 21.90 -3.55
N ASP A 52 8.15 22.09 -3.12
CA ASP A 52 9.27 22.54 -3.94
C ASP A 52 10.01 21.39 -4.66
N GLY A 53 9.52 20.15 -4.54
CA GLY A 53 10.10 18.98 -5.20
C GLY A 53 11.30 18.35 -4.49
N HIS A 54 11.68 18.78 -3.28
CA HIS A 54 12.78 18.16 -2.50
C HIS A 54 12.31 17.26 -1.34
N THR A 55 11.01 17.26 -1.06
CA THR A 55 10.37 16.45 -0.02
C THR A 55 9.04 15.91 -0.52
N LEU A 56 8.52 14.88 0.14
CA LEU A 56 7.09 14.57 0.07
C LEU A 56 6.26 15.73 0.68
N LEU A 57 4.98 15.80 0.35
CA LEU A 57 4.04 16.76 0.93
C LEU A 57 3.56 16.28 2.31
N GLY A 58 3.32 14.97 2.42
CA GLY A 58 2.71 14.32 3.57
C GLY A 58 1.20 14.51 3.62
N ALA A 59 0.56 14.66 2.46
CA ALA A 59 -0.89 14.55 2.35
C ALA A 59 -1.33 13.15 2.80
N ASP A 60 -0.57 12.12 2.45
CA ASP A 60 -0.63 10.78 3.08
C ASP A 60 0.12 10.79 4.45
N ASP A 61 -0.57 10.79 5.59
CA ASP A 61 -2.03 10.91 5.80
C ASP A 61 -2.40 12.15 6.63
N LYS A 62 -1.65 13.26 6.49
CA LYS A 62 -2.03 14.50 7.21
C LYS A 62 -3.26 15.15 6.61
N ALA A 63 -3.62 14.83 5.37
CA ALA A 63 -4.88 15.24 4.75
C ALA A 63 -6.07 14.59 5.46
N GLY A 64 -6.03 13.28 5.71
CA GLY A 64 -7.04 12.58 6.50
C GLY A 64 -7.15 13.12 7.92
N ILE A 65 -6.02 13.36 8.58
CA ILE A 65 -5.99 14.01 9.91
C ILE A 65 -6.65 15.39 9.86
N ALA A 66 -6.33 16.22 8.87
CA ALA A 66 -6.91 17.55 8.73
C ALA A 66 -8.43 17.51 8.50
N ALA A 67 -8.92 16.59 7.65
CA ALA A 67 -10.34 16.37 7.42
C ALA A 67 -11.07 15.95 8.71
N ILE A 68 -10.52 14.95 9.43
CA ILE A 68 -11.06 14.48 10.72
C ILE A 68 -11.12 15.62 11.73
N MET A 69 -10.05 16.39 11.89
CA MET A 69 -10.03 17.50 12.85
C MET A 69 -10.99 18.63 12.48
N THR A 70 -11.22 18.86 11.18
CA THR A 70 -12.23 19.81 10.68
C THR A 70 -13.64 19.33 11.01
N MET A 71 -13.92 18.02 10.85
CA MET A 71 -15.19 17.44 11.29
C MET A 71 -15.38 17.57 12.81
N VAL A 72 -14.32 17.38 13.61
CA VAL A 72 -14.40 17.57 15.07
C VAL A 72 -14.76 19.01 15.42
N ASP A 73 -14.12 19.99 14.78
CA ASP A 73 -14.44 21.41 14.99
C ASP A 73 -15.90 21.72 14.62
N ALA A 74 -16.39 21.18 13.49
CA ALA A 74 -17.76 21.37 13.05
C ALA A 74 -18.79 20.78 14.03
N VAL A 75 -18.58 19.55 14.51
CA VAL A 75 -19.47 18.86 15.46
C VAL A 75 -19.47 19.56 16.83
N THR A 76 -18.29 19.92 17.32
CA THR A 76 -18.16 20.55 18.65
C THR A 76 -18.65 22.00 18.68
N SER A 77 -18.56 22.73 17.55
CA SER A 77 -19.10 24.08 17.40
C SER A 77 -20.63 24.12 17.21
N HIS A 78 -21.25 22.97 16.90
CA HIS A 78 -22.71 22.86 16.67
C HIS A 78 -23.30 21.72 17.52
N PRO A 79 -23.49 21.94 18.84
CA PRO A 79 -23.89 20.87 19.78
C PRO A 79 -25.27 20.27 19.49
N ASP A 80 -26.12 20.96 18.73
CA ASP A 80 -27.44 20.47 18.31
C ASP A 80 -27.37 19.57 17.07
N MET A 81 -26.20 19.42 16.44
CA MET A 81 -26.00 18.54 15.29
C MET A 81 -26.19 17.08 15.71
N PRO A 82 -27.17 16.35 15.16
CA PRO A 82 -27.35 14.95 15.50
C PRO A 82 -26.18 14.10 15.02
N HIS A 83 -25.56 13.35 15.92
CA HIS A 83 -24.50 12.40 15.58
C HIS A 83 -24.57 11.16 16.48
N ALA A 84 -24.05 10.04 15.98
CA ALA A 84 -23.80 8.85 16.79
C ALA A 84 -22.57 9.05 17.69
N LYS A 85 -22.22 8.06 18.50
CA LYS A 85 -20.91 8.04 19.18
C LYS A 85 -19.81 8.10 18.12
N ILE A 86 -18.90 9.07 18.22
CA ILE A 86 -17.73 9.22 17.35
C ILE A 86 -16.49 8.81 18.14
N CYS A 87 -15.74 7.85 17.59
CA CYS A 87 -14.46 7.41 18.13
C CYS A 87 -13.35 7.80 17.15
N LEU A 88 -12.27 8.39 17.65
CA LEU A 88 -11.15 8.87 16.84
C LEU A 88 -9.86 8.20 17.28
N ALA A 89 -9.04 7.79 16.32
CA ALA A 89 -7.72 7.25 16.55
C ALA A 89 -6.78 7.71 15.45
N PHE A 90 -5.52 7.94 15.82
CA PHE A 90 -4.43 8.28 14.91
C PHE A 90 -3.33 7.26 15.12
N THR A 91 -3.09 6.40 14.13
CA THR A 91 -2.14 5.30 14.24
C THR A 91 -0.71 5.79 13.90
N PRO A 92 0.31 5.34 14.64
CA PRO A 92 1.70 5.55 14.27
C PRO A 92 2.19 4.43 13.35
N ASP A 93 3.22 4.65 12.54
CA ASP A 93 3.92 3.57 11.80
C ASP A 93 3.05 2.73 10.83
N GLU A 94 1.96 3.29 10.26
CA GLU A 94 1.16 2.65 9.19
C GLU A 94 2.06 2.23 8.02
N GLU A 95 2.90 3.17 7.57
CA GLU A 95 3.76 3.09 6.37
C GLU A 95 4.82 1.99 6.43
N VAL A 96 5.04 1.42 7.61
CA VAL A 96 5.94 0.28 7.85
C VAL A 96 5.18 -0.97 8.30
N GLY A 97 3.86 -0.97 8.15
CA GLY A 97 2.94 -2.06 8.42
C GLY A 97 2.65 -2.32 9.91
N ARG A 98 2.83 -1.30 10.77
CA ARG A 98 2.73 -1.43 12.23
C ARG A 98 1.63 -0.59 12.87
N GLY A 99 0.89 0.19 12.08
CA GLY A 99 -0.24 1.05 12.48
C GLY A 99 -1.18 0.44 13.52
N THR A 100 -1.54 -0.82 13.31
CA THR A 100 -2.53 -1.53 14.13
C THR A 100 -1.94 -2.47 15.18
N GLU A 101 -0.62 -2.62 15.28
CA GLU A 101 0.04 -3.64 16.11
C GLU A 101 -0.42 -3.58 17.58
N ASN A 102 -0.60 -2.36 18.12
CA ASN A 102 -1.02 -2.11 19.50
C ASN A 102 -2.41 -1.46 19.61
N PHE A 103 -3.21 -1.50 18.55
CA PHE A 103 -4.53 -0.85 18.55
C PHE A 103 -5.52 -1.64 19.42
N ASP A 104 -6.06 -1.05 20.47
CA ASP A 104 -7.05 -1.71 21.33
C ASP A 104 -8.49 -1.42 20.85
N ILE A 105 -9.06 -2.38 20.12
CA ILE A 105 -10.43 -2.29 19.58
C ILE A 105 -11.47 -2.18 20.70
N GLN A 106 -11.25 -2.85 21.85
CA GLN A 106 -12.21 -2.81 22.95
C GLN A 106 -12.27 -1.42 23.57
N THR A 107 -11.11 -0.79 23.81
CA THR A 107 -11.04 0.58 24.31
C THR A 107 -11.54 1.59 23.27
N PHE A 108 -11.25 1.37 21.98
CA PHE A 108 -11.77 2.21 20.89
C PHE A 108 -13.31 2.20 20.87
N GLY A 109 -13.93 1.03 21.07
CA GLY A 109 -15.35 0.91 21.40
C GLY A 109 -16.30 1.39 20.30
N ALA A 110 -15.95 1.14 19.04
CA ALA A 110 -16.80 1.37 17.87
C ALA A 110 -17.23 0.03 17.25
N ASP A 111 -18.41 0.02 16.62
CA ASP A 111 -18.93 -1.18 15.93
C ASP A 111 -18.37 -1.34 14.51
N TYR A 112 -17.94 -0.22 13.90
CA TYR A 112 -17.27 -0.12 12.61
C TYR A 112 -16.46 1.18 12.59
N ALA A 113 -15.52 1.31 11.66
CA ALA A 113 -14.67 2.49 11.49
C ALA A 113 -14.48 2.80 10.00
N TYR A 114 -13.80 3.90 9.71
CA TYR A 114 -13.31 4.23 8.37
C TYR A 114 -11.88 4.74 8.49
N THR A 115 -10.95 4.20 7.72
CA THR A 115 -9.69 4.93 7.49
C THR A 115 -9.99 6.06 6.49
N VAL A 116 -9.40 7.23 6.72
CA VAL A 116 -9.48 8.37 5.80
C VAL A 116 -8.10 8.50 5.19
N ASP A 117 -7.72 7.49 4.41
CA ASP A 117 -6.35 7.25 3.94
C ASP A 117 -6.35 6.76 2.46
N GLY A 118 -7.41 7.11 1.73
CA GLY A 118 -7.57 6.79 0.32
C GLY A 118 -6.96 7.87 -0.56
N GLY A 119 -6.80 7.57 -1.83
CA GLY A 119 -6.25 8.50 -2.82
C GLY A 119 -7.26 9.53 -3.28
N GLU A 120 -7.58 9.45 -4.57
CA GLU A 120 -8.26 10.50 -5.30
C GLU A 120 -9.71 10.71 -4.87
N LEU A 121 -10.25 11.90 -5.14
CA LEU A 121 -11.66 12.22 -4.93
C LEU A 121 -12.61 11.12 -5.42
N GLY A 122 -13.47 10.69 -4.51
CA GLY A 122 -14.49 9.67 -4.72
C GLY A 122 -13.98 8.24 -4.60
N GLU A 123 -12.69 7.99 -4.40
CA GLU A 123 -12.19 6.66 -4.10
C GLU A 123 -12.80 6.11 -2.80
N LEU A 124 -13.28 4.87 -2.86
CA LEU A 124 -13.82 4.13 -1.73
C LEU A 124 -13.32 2.70 -1.83
N ASN A 125 -12.57 2.23 -0.85
CA ASN A 125 -11.99 0.90 -0.92
C ASN A 125 -12.64 -0.05 0.08
N SER A 126 -13.09 -1.19 -0.43
CA SER A 126 -13.58 -2.34 0.34
C SER A 126 -12.76 -3.62 0.10
N GLU A 127 -11.73 -3.55 -0.74
CA GLU A 127 -10.91 -4.70 -1.12
C GLU A 127 -9.43 -4.35 -1.08
N THR A 128 -8.61 -5.25 -0.53
CA THR A 128 -7.14 -5.15 -0.46
C THR A 128 -6.52 -6.48 -0.90
N PHE A 129 -5.21 -6.52 -1.15
CA PHE A 129 -4.54 -7.79 -1.37
C PHE A 129 -4.57 -8.65 -0.09
N CYS A 130 -4.67 -9.97 -0.24
CA CYS A 130 -4.05 -10.89 0.69
C CYS A 130 -2.53 -10.85 0.51
N ALA A 131 -1.79 -10.91 1.60
CA ALA A 131 -0.36 -10.63 1.62
C ALA A 131 0.42 -11.67 2.42
N ALA A 132 1.51 -12.16 1.86
CA ALA A 132 2.51 -12.93 2.59
C ALA A 132 3.93 -12.51 2.19
N ILE A 133 4.85 -12.72 3.12
CA ILE A 133 6.28 -12.68 2.85
C ILE A 133 6.79 -14.12 2.76
N ALA A 134 7.54 -14.41 1.71
CA ALA A 134 8.28 -15.65 1.56
C ALA A 134 9.78 -15.38 1.67
N THR A 135 10.48 -16.18 2.46
CA THR A 135 11.94 -16.23 2.54
C THR A 135 12.41 -17.54 1.94
N VAL A 136 13.12 -17.46 0.82
CA VAL A 136 13.77 -18.58 0.15
C VAL A 136 15.24 -18.59 0.54
N THR A 137 15.70 -19.66 1.15
CA THR A 137 17.10 -19.87 1.54
C THR A 137 17.70 -20.98 0.68
N MET A 138 18.83 -20.70 0.05
CA MET A 138 19.63 -21.65 -0.70
C MET A 138 20.94 -21.92 0.02
N LYS A 139 21.26 -23.18 0.27
CA LYS A 139 22.54 -23.63 0.82
C LYS A 139 23.42 -24.17 -0.30
N GLY A 140 24.63 -23.65 -0.37
CA GLY A 140 25.67 -24.07 -1.29
C GLY A 140 26.78 -24.85 -0.60
N VAL A 141 27.85 -25.06 -1.35
CA VAL A 141 29.09 -25.70 -0.91
C VAL A 141 30.24 -24.88 -1.47
N SER A 142 30.95 -24.16 -0.60
CA SER A 142 32.08 -23.32 -0.99
C SER A 142 33.38 -24.11 -1.02
N VAL A 143 34.14 -23.96 -2.10
CA VAL A 143 35.49 -24.49 -2.28
C VAL A 143 36.32 -23.49 -3.08
N HIS A 144 37.65 -23.61 -3.03
CA HIS A 144 38.54 -22.73 -3.79
C HIS A 144 38.17 -22.73 -5.29
N PRO A 145 37.95 -21.56 -5.95
CA PRO A 145 37.46 -21.51 -7.33
C PRO A 145 38.30 -22.31 -8.33
N GLY A 146 39.62 -22.34 -8.16
CA GLY A 146 40.55 -23.12 -9.00
C GLY A 146 40.39 -24.64 -8.92
N SER A 147 39.69 -25.17 -7.91
CA SER A 147 39.46 -26.61 -7.70
C SER A 147 37.96 -26.97 -7.62
N ALA A 148 37.09 -26.05 -8.06
CA ALA A 148 35.64 -26.12 -7.85
C ALA A 148 34.87 -27.11 -8.73
N LYS A 149 35.47 -27.59 -9.82
CA LYS A 149 34.82 -28.48 -10.79
C LYS A 149 34.22 -29.71 -10.08
N ASN A 150 32.91 -29.91 -10.26
CA ASN A 150 32.12 -31.01 -9.68
C ASN A 150 32.12 -31.06 -8.13
N LYS A 151 32.44 -29.95 -7.45
CA LYS A 151 32.47 -29.86 -5.98
C LYS A 151 31.64 -28.69 -5.45
N MET A 152 31.74 -27.53 -6.10
CA MET A 152 31.03 -26.34 -5.66
C MET A 152 29.54 -26.41 -6.00
N ILE A 153 28.71 -26.05 -5.02
CA ILE A 153 27.31 -25.66 -5.24
C ILE A 153 27.26 -24.17 -4.93
N ASN A 154 26.91 -23.36 -5.92
CA ASN A 154 26.91 -21.90 -5.75
C ASN A 154 25.50 -21.41 -5.43
N ALA A 155 25.23 -21.07 -4.17
CA ALA A 155 23.91 -20.66 -3.71
C ALA A 155 23.36 -19.44 -4.47
N LEU A 156 24.22 -18.47 -4.84
CA LEU A 156 23.80 -17.32 -5.65
C LEU A 156 23.22 -17.76 -7.01
N ARG A 157 23.87 -18.72 -7.68
CA ARG A 157 23.37 -19.24 -8.96
C ARG A 157 22.04 -19.97 -8.81
N LEU A 158 21.85 -20.69 -7.71
CA LEU A 158 20.59 -21.38 -7.42
C LEU A 158 19.45 -20.38 -7.16
N ILE A 159 19.72 -19.27 -6.45
CA ILE A 159 18.74 -18.19 -6.26
C ILE A 159 18.38 -17.52 -7.58
N THR A 160 19.34 -17.18 -8.43
CA THR A 160 19.03 -16.58 -9.74
C THR A 160 18.16 -17.52 -10.57
N HIS A 161 18.51 -18.80 -10.62
CA HIS A 161 17.68 -19.81 -11.29
C HIS A 161 16.27 -19.91 -10.68
N PHE A 162 16.13 -19.77 -9.36
CA PHE A 162 14.83 -19.78 -8.70
C PHE A 162 13.96 -18.63 -9.18
N ILE A 163 14.52 -17.42 -9.22
CA ILE A 163 13.83 -16.21 -9.71
C ILE A 163 13.42 -16.39 -11.17
N ASP A 164 14.32 -16.86 -12.02
CA ASP A 164 14.05 -17.09 -13.45
C ASP A 164 12.98 -18.17 -13.68
N SER A 165 12.75 -19.05 -12.69
CA SER A 165 11.73 -20.10 -12.76
C SER A 165 10.32 -19.64 -12.32
N MET A 166 10.18 -18.39 -11.86
CA MET A 166 8.89 -17.81 -11.49
C MET A 166 8.12 -17.35 -12.73
N PRO A 167 6.77 -17.28 -12.70
CA PRO A 167 6.00 -16.80 -13.84
C PRO A 167 6.38 -15.35 -14.20
N PRO A 168 6.93 -15.09 -15.41
CA PRO A 168 7.51 -13.79 -15.76
C PRO A 168 6.46 -12.69 -16.00
N GLU A 169 5.20 -13.07 -16.13
CA GLU A 169 4.07 -12.15 -16.33
C GLU A 169 3.32 -11.84 -15.03
N GLU A 170 3.56 -12.59 -13.94
CA GLU A 170 2.90 -12.39 -12.65
C GLU A 170 3.78 -11.56 -11.70
N VAL A 171 4.15 -10.37 -12.15
CA VAL A 171 5.03 -9.42 -11.44
C VAL A 171 4.35 -8.04 -11.31
N PRO A 172 4.69 -7.23 -10.29
CA PRO A 172 4.04 -5.92 -10.08
C PRO A 172 4.06 -5.01 -11.32
N GLU A 173 5.17 -4.97 -12.04
CA GLU A 173 5.37 -4.11 -13.21
C GLU A 173 4.62 -4.57 -14.48
N LYS A 174 3.91 -5.70 -14.42
CA LYS A 174 3.13 -6.26 -15.54
C LYS A 174 1.68 -6.63 -15.17
N THR A 175 1.25 -6.37 -13.94
CA THR A 175 -0.09 -6.74 -13.45
C THR A 175 -0.88 -5.51 -13.03
N GLU A 176 -2.20 -5.55 -13.22
CA GLU A 176 -3.10 -4.44 -12.88
C GLU A 176 -4.43 -4.92 -12.26
N GLY A 177 -5.20 -4.00 -11.68
CA GLY A 177 -6.49 -4.30 -11.06
C GLY A 177 -6.39 -5.42 -10.01
N TYR A 178 -7.11 -6.51 -10.25
CA TYR A 178 -7.22 -7.68 -9.36
C TYR A 178 -6.12 -8.75 -9.54
N GLU A 179 -5.21 -8.55 -10.49
CA GLU A 179 -4.17 -9.53 -10.78
C GLU A 179 -3.12 -9.58 -9.65
N GLY A 180 -2.96 -10.76 -9.05
CA GLY A 180 -1.92 -11.04 -8.06
C GLY A 180 -0.53 -11.27 -8.69
N PHE A 181 0.51 -11.24 -7.85
CA PHE A 181 1.90 -11.34 -8.28
C PHE A 181 2.83 -11.98 -7.25
N TYR A 182 4.02 -12.35 -7.73
CA TYR A 182 5.21 -12.60 -6.92
C TYR A 182 6.21 -11.46 -7.12
N HIS A 183 6.83 -10.98 -6.04
CA HIS A 183 7.78 -9.87 -6.14
C HIS A 183 9.04 -10.14 -5.32
N PRO A 184 10.16 -10.50 -5.97
CA PRO A 184 11.50 -10.47 -5.36
C PRO A 184 11.88 -9.05 -4.94
N ILE A 185 12.12 -8.83 -3.65
CA ILE A 185 12.44 -7.48 -3.12
C ILE A 185 13.84 -7.36 -2.55
N ARG A 186 14.49 -8.47 -2.19
CA ARG A 186 15.85 -8.44 -1.63
C ARG A 186 16.57 -9.77 -1.79
N ILE A 187 17.82 -9.71 -2.20
CA ILE A 187 18.72 -10.87 -2.27
C ILE A 187 19.97 -10.53 -1.46
N GLU A 188 20.39 -11.45 -0.59
CA GLU A 188 21.60 -11.32 0.23
C GLU A 188 22.33 -12.66 0.28
N GLY A 189 23.66 -12.64 0.28
CA GLY A 189 24.48 -13.84 0.53
C GLY A 189 25.67 -14.02 -0.40
N GLY A 190 26.15 -15.26 -0.50
CA GLY A 190 27.35 -15.67 -1.21
C GLY A 190 27.30 -17.13 -1.68
N VAL A 191 28.47 -17.72 -1.94
CA VAL A 191 28.56 -19.09 -2.50
C VAL A 191 27.98 -20.15 -1.55
N GLU A 192 28.23 -20.00 -0.25
CA GLU A 192 27.85 -20.98 0.78
C GLU A 192 26.38 -20.89 1.19
N GLU A 193 25.82 -19.70 1.24
CA GLU A 193 24.41 -19.49 1.56
C GLU A 193 23.93 -18.20 0.91
N ALA A 194 22.73 -18.23 0.37
CA ALA A 194 22.05 -17.04 -0.11
C ALA A 194 20.58 -17.08 0.30
N SER A 195 19.99 -15.90 0.47
CA SER A 195 18.58 -15.73 0.81
C SER A 195 17.91 -14.75 -0.14
N LEU A 196 16.65 -15.01 -0.43
CA LEU A 196 15.77 -14.19 -1.24
C LEU A 196 14.50 -13.91 -0.44
N LEU A 197 14.17 -12.64 -0.27
CA LEU A 197 12.92 -12.18 0.30
C LEU A 197 11.96 -11.82 -0.83
N MET A 198 10.75 -12.36 -0.78
CA MET A 198 9.70 -12.12 -1.78
C MET A 198 8.37 -11.76 -1.12
N LEU A 199 7.58 -10.96 -1.83
CA LEU A 199 6.17 -10.74 -1.52
C LEU A 199 5.30 -11.67 -2.38
N ILE A 200 4.20 -12.12 -1.79
CA ILE A 200 3.11 -12.84 -2.48
C ILE A 200 1.85 -12.01 -2.27
N ARG A 201 1.18 -11.64 -3.36
CA ARG A 201 -0.03 -10.80 -3.34
C ARG A 201 -1.11 -11.40 -4.22
N ASP A 202 -2.34 -11.43 -3.75
CA ASP A 202 -3.52 -11.74 -4.57
C ASP A 202 -4.80 -11.24 -3.89
N HIS A 203 -5.76 -10.70 -4.63
CA HIS A 203 -7.05 -10.27 -4.05
C HIS A 203 -7.92 -11.46 -3.67
N ASP A 204 -7.82 -12.57 -4.41
CA ASP A 204 -8.59 -13.77 -4.15
C ASP A 204 -7.82 -14.69 -3.18
N ARG A 205 -8.48 -15.03 -2.07
CA ARG A 205 -7.88 -15.88 -1.02
C ARG A 205 -7.48 -17.27 -1.53
N ARG A 206 -8.23 -17.85 -2.47
CA ARG A 206 -7.91 -19.18 -3.01
C ARG A 206 -6.70 -19.10 -3.92
N HIS A 207 -6.63 -18.10 -4.80
CA HIS A 207 -5.44 -17.86 -5.64
C HIS A 207 -4.22 -17.56 -4.78
N PHE A 208 -4.36 -16.74 -3.74
CA PHE A 208 -3.30 -16.48 -2.76
C PHE A 208 -2.74 -17.78 -2.14
N GLU A 209 -3.62 -18.67 -1.66
CA GLU A 209 -3.20 -19.96 -1.10
C GLU A 209 -2.56 -20.89 -2.15
N LEU A 210 -3.08 -20.89 -3.38
CA LEU A 210 -2.48 -21.64 -4.49
C LEU A 210 -1.09 -21.12 -4.81
N ARG A 211 -0.89 -19.80 -4.81
CA ARG A 211 0.42 -19.18 -5.04
C ARG A 211 1.44 -19.59 -3.98
N LYS A 212 1.04 -19.59 -2.69
CA LYS A 212 1.89 -20.06 -1.58
C LYS A 212 2.28 -21.53 -1.76
N ARG A 213 1.31 -22.39 -2.12
CA ARG A 213 1.57 -23.82 -2.35
C ARG A 213 2.50 -24.05 -3.54
N ALA A 214 2.27 -23.35 -4.65
CA ALA A 214 3.11 -23.43 -5.84
C ALA A 214 4.55 -22.99 -5.54
N LEU A 215 4.73 -21.89 -4.79
CA LEU A 215 6.04 -21.45 -4.37
C LEU A 215 6.72 -22.49 -3.46
N LYS A 216 6.00 -23.00 -2.44
CA LYS A 216 6.54 -23.99 -1.50
C LYS A 216 6.94 -25.30 -2.21
N ALA A 217 6.17 -25.73 -3.21
CA ALA A 217 6.47 -26.93 -3.98
C ALA A 217 7.80 -26.85 -4.74
N LYS A 218 8.29 -25.64 -5.06
CA LYS A 218 9.59 -25.44 -5.73
C LYS A 218 10.79 -25.91 -4.91
N GLU A 219 10.65 -26.15 -3.60
CA GLU A 219 11.72 -26.79 -2.80
C GLU A 219 12.17 -28.13 -3.42
N ALA A 220 11.22 -28.87 -4.02
CA ALA A 220 11.48 -30.16 -4.64
C ALA A 220 12.42 -30.06 -5.86
N ASP A 221 12.37 -28.96 -6.61
CA ASP A 221 13.17 -28.74 -7.83
C ASP A 221 14.68 -28.71 -7.52
N TYR A 222 15.06 -28.50 -6.26
CA TYR A 222 16.44 -28.35 -5.82
C TYR A 222 16.98 -29.56 -5.06
N GLN A 223 16.19 -30.60 -4.85
CA GLN A 223 16.60 -31.80 -4.11
C GLN A 223 17.79 -32.53 -4.75
N SER A 224 17.95 -32.44 -6.08
CA SER A 224 19.08 -33.04 -6.80
C SER A 224 20.44 -32.47 -6.41
N TYR A 225 20.47 -31.28 -5.80
CA TYR A 225 21.69 -30.65 -5.29
C TYR A 225 22.03 -31.09 -3.86
N GLY A 226 21.11 -31.76 -3.17
CA GLY A 226 21.27 -32.22 -1.80
C GLY A 226 20.03 -31.96 -0.96
N GLU A 227 19.88 -32.72 0.13
CA GLU A 227 18.81 -32.51 1.11
C GLU A 227 18.99 -31.15 1.81
N GLY A 228 17.90 -30.39 1.95
CA GLY A 228 17.91 -29.09 2.63
C GLY A 228 18.64 -27.98 1.87
N VAL A 229 18.97 -28.17 0.59
CA VAL A 229 19.58 -27.11 -0.25
C VAL A 229 18.64 -25.94 -0.44
N CYS A 230 17.34 -26.18 -0.62
CA CYS A 230 16.33 -25.11 -0.70
C CYS A 230 15.38 -25.22 0.50
N THR A 231 15.11 -24.10 1.16
CA THR A 231 14.08 -23.98 2.20
C THR A 231 13.30 -22.69 2.00
N ILE A 232 11.98 -22.78 2.03
CA ILE A 232 11.03 -21.70 1.80
C ILE A 232 10.15 -21.56 3.05
N SER A 233 10.30 -20.45 3.77
CA SER A 233 9.41 -20.07 4.86
C SER A 233 8.42 -19.03 4.35
N ILE A 234 7.13 -19.18 4.67
CA ILE A 234 6.09 -18.24 4.26
C ILE A 234 5.34 -17.77 5.51
N LYS A 235 5.22 -16.46 5.69
CA LYS A 235 4.48 -15.83 6.78
C LYS A 235 3.41 -14.91 6.21
N ASP A 236 2.16 -15.19 6.54
CA ASP A 236 1.05 -14.31 6.19
C ASP A 236 1.22 -12.95 6.91
N GLN A 237 0.97 -11.88 6.15
CA GLN A 237 0.85 -10.53 6.65
C GLN A 237 -0.63 -10.32 6.95
N TYR A 238 -1.42 -9.81 6.02
CA TYR A 238 -2.86 -9.51 6.19
C TYR A 238 -3.69 -10.17 5.09
N PHE A 239 -5.01 -10.15 5.25
CA PHE A 239 -5.98 -10.66 4.28
C PHE A 239 -6.86 -9.55 3.71
N ASN A 240 -7.50 -9.85 2.59
CA ASN A 240 -8.40 -8.94 1.90
C ASN A 240 -9.57 -8.54 2.82
N MET A 241 -9.75 -7.23 3.04
CA MET A 241 -10.78 -6.71 3.94
C MET A 241 -12.21 -7.04 3.50
N ARG A 242 -12.42 -7.38 2.22
CA ARG A 242 -13.70 -7.80 1.68
C ARG A 242 -14.33 -8.97 2.44
N GLU A 243 -13.53 -9.94 2.88
CA GLU A 243 -14.01 -11.10 3.64
C GLU A 243 -14.78 -10.70 4.92
N TYR A 244 -14.44 -9.53 5.46
CA TYR A 244 -15.00 -8.99 6.70
C TYR A 244 -16.04 -7.88 6.47
N LEU A 245 -16.01 -7.22 5.30
CA LEU A 245 -16.96 -6.17 4.93
C LEU A 245 -18.23 -6.71 4.25
N ASP A 246 -18.13 -7.75 3.42
CA ASP A 246 -19.28 -8.37 2.74
C ASP A 246 -20.40 -8.81 3.72
N PRO A 247 -20.10 -9.34 4.92
CA PRO A 247 -21.12 -9.66 5.93
C PRO A 247 -21.82 -8.45 6.57
N VAL A 248 -21.29 -7.24 6.43
CA VAL A 248 -21.80 -6.00 7.05
C VAL A 248 -22.03 -4.88 6.01
N PRO A 249 -22.89 -5.12 4.99
CA PRO A 249 -23.04 -4.22 3.84
C PRO A 249 -23.51 -2.80 4.22
N ALA A 250 -24.13 -2.64 5.38
CA ALA A 250 -24.57 -1.34 5.91
C ALA A 250 -23.41 -0.34 6.07
N VAL A 251 -22.21 -0.80 6.44
CA VAL A 251 -21.03 0.07 6.59
C VAL A 251 -20.68 0.73 5.26
N MET A 252 -20.66 -0.05 4.17
CA MET A 252 -20.42 0.48 2.83
C MET A 252 -21.56 1.38 2.34
N GLU A 253 -22.82 1.05 2.64
CA GLU A 253 -23.95 1.89 2.25
C GLU A 253 -23.95 3.26 2.93
N ILE A 254 -23.49 3.35 4.18
CA ILE A 254 -23.32 4.63 4.88
C ILE A 254 -22.29 5.50 4.16
N ALA A 255 -21.12 4.95 3.83
CA ALA A 255 -20.10 5.67 3.06
C ALA A 255 -20.62 6.12 1.68
N ARG A 256 -21.24 5.21 0.92
CA ARG A 256 -21.83 5.53 -0.39
C ARG A 256 -22.89 6.63 -0.30
N ALA A 257 -23.71 6.63 0.74
CA ALA A 257 -24.71 7.67 0.98
C ALA A 257 -24.07 9.03 1.29
N ALA A 258 -23.02 9.06 2.12
CA ALA A 258 -22.27 10.27 2.43
C ALA A 258 -21.66 10.90 1.18
N TYR A 259 -21.03 10.09 0.31
CA TYR A 259 -20.43 10.56 -0.95
C TYR A 259 -21.48 11.22 -1.84
N ARG A 260 -22.64 10.56 -2.03
CA ARG A 260 -23.74 11.12 -2.82
C ARG A 260 -24.27 12.43 -2.23
N ALA A 261 -24.34 12.54 -0.90
CA ALA A 261 -24.82 13.73 -0.22
C ALA A 261 -23.93 14.96 -0.48
N VAL A 262 -22.62 14.76 -0.66
CA VAL A 262 -21.66 15.84 -0.99
C VAL A 262 -21.43 16.00 -2.50
N GLY A 263 -22.21 15.32 -3.34
CA GLY A 263 -22.12 15.39 -4.80
C GLY A 263 -20.95 14.63 -5.40
N VAL A 264 -20.38 13.67 -4.66
CA VAL A 264 -19.26 12.83 -5.08
C VAL A 264 -19.79 11.45 -5.51
N THR A 265 -19.33 10.96 -6.65
CA THR A 265 -19.66 9.60 -7.11
C THR A 265 -18.63 8.61 -6.53
N PRO A 266 -19.04 7.60 -5.75
CA PRO A 266 -18.14 6.56 -5.26
C PRO A 266 -17.48 5.81 -6.42
N ARG A 267 -16.16 5.65 -6.32
CA ARG A 267 -15.31 4.89 -7.23
C ARG A 267 -14.70 3.75 -6.44
N GLU A 268 -15.41 2.62 -6.45
CA GLU A 268 -14.92 1.42 -5.79
C GLU A 268 -13.79 0.80 -6.60
N ARG A 269 -12.58 0.79 -6.03
CA ARG A 269 -11.38 0.24 -6.64
C ARG A 269 -10.67 -0.68 -5.65
N PRO A 270 -10.11 -1.82 -6.12
CA PRO A 270 -9.29 -2.66 -5.28
C PRO A 270 -7.99 -1.96 -4.93
N VAL A 271 -7.61 -1.96 -3.66
CA VAL A 271 -6.28 -1.50 -3.24
C VAL A 271 -5.27 -2.59 -3.62
N ARG A 272 -4.26 -2.24 -4.41
CA ARG A 272 -3.14 -3.13 -4.75
C ARG A 272 -2.05 -3.12 -3.67
N GLY A 273 -2.49 -3.22 -2.42
CA GLY A 273 -1.68 -3.12 -1.22
C GLY A 273 -2.50 -3.55 -0.02
N GLY A 274 -2.23 -2.94 1.13
CA GLY A 274 -3.01 -3.11 2.35
C GLY A 274 -3.16 -1.76 3.02
N THR A 275 -4.05 -1.74 4.00
CA THR A 275 -4.35 -0.56 4.82
C THR A 275 -4.46 -1.03 6.26
N ASP A 276 -4.34 -0.10 7.22
CA ASP A 276 -4.70 -0.38 8.60
C ASP A 276 -6.13 -0.95 8.71
N GLY A 277 -7.05 -0.48 7.87
CA GLY A 277 -8.42 -0.99 7.76
C GLY A 277 -8.50 -2.50 7.48
N SER A 278 -7.54 -3.08 6.74
CA SER A 278 -7.48 -4.53 6.50
C SER A 278 -7.24 -5.32 7.78
N ARG A 279 -6.30 -4.86 8.60
CA ARG A 279 -5.97 -5.48 9.89
C ARG A 279 -7.06 -5.28 10.93
N LEU A 280 -7.66 -4.09 10.97
CA LEU A 280 -8.78 -3.82 11.88
C LEU A 280 -9.98 -4.70 11.54
N SER A 281 -10.29 -4.82 10.25
CA SER A 281 -11.40 -5.67 9.77
C SER A 281 -11.16 -7.15 10.13
N GLU A 282 -9.95 -7.66 9.91
CA GLU A 282 -9.56 -9.02 10.33
C GLU A 282 -9.76 -9.26 11.83
N ARG A 283 -9.50 -8.23 12.65
CA ARG A 283 -9.59 -8.28 14.11
C ARG A 283 -10.99 -7.99 14.66
N GLY A 284 -11.99 -7.84 13.79
CA GLY A 284 -13.39 -7.68 14.16
C GLY A 284 -13.91 -6.24 14.19
N LEU A 285 -13.17 -5.27 13.63
CA LEU A 285 -13.65 -3.90 13.42
C LEU A 285 -13.73 -3.60 11.91
N PRO A 286 -14.90 -3.80 11.27
CA PRO A 286 -15.09 -3.51 9.85
C PRO A 286 -14.68 -2.08 9.52
N CYS A 287 -13.71 -1.92 8.63
CA CYS A 287 -13.05 -0.64 8.38
C CYS A 287 -12.64 -0.47 6.91
N PRO A 288 -13.56 0.00 6.03
CA PRO A 288 -13.20 0.38 4.67
C PRO A 288 -12.41 1.68 4.65
N ASN A 289 -11.81 1.99 3.50
CA ASN A 289 -10.99 3.19 3.30
C ASN A 289 -11.73 4.26 2.49
N LEU A 290 -11.69 5.51 2.95
CA LEU A 290 -12.25 6.68 2.27
C LEU A 290 -11.15 7.53 1.66
N PHE A 291 -11.41 8.20 0.53
CA PHE A 291 -10.46 9.14 -0.06
C PHE A 291 -10.05 10.28 0.88
N THR A 292 -8.82 10.78 0.69
CA THR A 292 -8.34 12.06 1.23
C THR A 292 -8.29 13.16 0.17
N GLY A 293 -8.28 12.76 -1.11
CA GLY A 293 -8.17 13.62 -2.27
C GLY A 293 -6.76 13.74 -2.82
N GLY A 294 -5.75 13.23 -2.11
CA GLY A 294 -4.35 13.34 -2.49
C GLY A 294 -3.96 12.51 -3.71
N LEU A 295 -2.84 12.88 -4.30
CA LEU A 295 -2.28 12.32 -5.52
C LEU A 295 -0.78 12.07 -5.33
N ASN A 296 -0.24 11.08 -6.04
CA ASN A 296 1.20 10.83 -6.15
C ASN A 296 1.91 10.68 -4.80
N PHE A 297 1.29 9.93 -3.88
CA PHE A 297 1.83 9.65 -2.55
C PHE A 297 3.25 9.07 -2.60
N HIS A 298 3.97 9.24 -1.48
CA HIS A 298 5.30 8.66 -1.22
C HIS A 298 6.43 9.21 -2.11
N GLY A 299 6.17 10.30 -2.85
CA GLY A 299 7.13 10.93 -3.73
C GLY A 299 7.19 12.45 -3.63
N ILE A 300 8.19 13.04 -4.27
CA ILE A 300 8.36 14.50 -4.35
C ILE A 300 7.30 15.20 -5.22
N TYR A 301 6.51 14.43 -5.96
CA TYR A 301 5.42 14.90 -6.83
C TYR A 301 4.05 14.82 -6.16
N GLU A 302 4.02 14.47 -4.87
CA GLU A 302 2.80 14.44 -4.07
C GLU A 302 2.10 15.79 -4.09
N CYS A 303 0.81 15.79 -4.34
CA CYS A 303 -0.01 16.99 -4.34
C CYS A 303 -1.42 16.72 -3.83
N LEU A 304 -2.08 17.79 -3.36
CA LEU A 304 -3.41 17.71 -2.78
C LEU A 304 -4.30 18.81 -3.38
N PRO A 305 -5.31 18.46 -4.18
CA PRO A 305 -6.36 19.39 -4.57
C PRO A 305 -7.16 19.83 -3.35
N VAL A 306 -7.22 21.14 -3.12
CA VAL A 306 -7.89 21.76 -1.97
C VAL A 306 -9.37 21.40 -1.97
N GLU A 307 -10.03 21.52 -3.12
CA GLU A 307 -11.45 21.20 -3.27
C GLU A 307 -11.75 19.70 -3.07
N SER A 308 -10.74 18.82 -3.21
CA SER A 308 -10.91 17.39 -2.86
C SER A 308 -10.81 17.16 -1.36
N LEU A 309 -9.87 17.84 -0.67
CA LEU A 309 -9.78 17.80 0.79
C LEU A 309 -11.05 18.34 1.45
N GLU A 310 -11.64 19.42 0.92
CA GLU A 310 -12.90 20.00 1.45
C GLU A 310 -14.10 19.03 1.33
N LYS A 311 -14.02 18.05 0.43
CA LYS A 311 -15.06 17.04 0.23
C LYS A 311 -14.89 15.81 1.12
N ALA A 312 -13.66 15.54 1.58
CA ALA A 312 -13.33 14.46 2.50
C ALA A 312 -13.86 14.79 3.90
#